data_AF-A0A2L0A715-F1
#
_entry.id   AF-A0A2L0A715-F1
#
_cell.length_a   1.000
_cell.length_b   1.000
_cell.length_c   1.000
_cell.angle_alpha   90.00
_cell.angle_beta   90.00
_cell.angle_gamma   90.00
#
_symmetry.space_group_name_H-M   'P 1'
#
loop_
_entity.id
_entity.type
_entity.pdbx_description
1 polymer ?
#
loop_
_entity_poly.entity_id
_entity_poly.type
_entity_poly.pdbx_seq_one_letter_code
_entity_poly.pdbx_strand_id
1 'polypeptide(L)'
;MPSFGITYLSKEALRDARRFMSADQAGVRDEIGFLIVHQRYADRFFPGTSVLHTRLRYILFVPWLYANVRASRLRGQRPADLIARGEHRLTERLLGESGVIGGRVWPTPIDQPPPYVYWTALQQWGLLRERGLNGSWSRAQVERVLATTVSTTLRDDEDQPFEQPTWPFTCPEPSEDWLKADKLSFKLQKTERTYLARQLRNVKSRDDEDSLLAMLVGQPLGDAAHVWSPDILALAKHERPALIRAGHAAALAAIGRAVYAAQVEWLKANLDKRQCSDHQRKALPKVLKTWRRQAAALDWDAFEKDMGHLPAPVSDALAQTLQWVKDGGTDPMAIEPAYRRAEESRKRRRARLSRTQDGADRRLEWSEEEHGAAMPLHFRWNNVKRLLADLEGVK
;
A
#
# COMPACT_ATOMS: atom_id res chain seq x y z
N MET A 1 -24.49 -2.31 -22.33
CA MET A 1 -23.90 -2.86 -21.10
C MET A 1 -22.54 -2.19 -20.91
N PRO A 2 -22.46 -1.11 -20.10
CA PRO A 2 -21.24 -0.32 -20.00
C PRO A 2 -20.21 -1.08 -19.15
N SER A 3 -19.04 -1.35 -19.73
CA SER A 3 -17.88 -1.90 -19.02
C SER A 3 -17.28 -0.83 -18.12
N PHE A 4 -17.42 -0.97 -16.81
CA PHE A 4 -16.76 -0.10 -15.85
C PHE A 4 -15.24 -0.22 -16.00
N GLY A 5 -14.61 0.94 -16.25
CA GLY A 5 -13.18 1.09 -16.43
C GLY A 5 -12.44 0.64 -15.18
N ILE A 6 -11.70 -0.46 -15.33
CA ILE A 6 -10.84 -1.00 -14.29
C ILE A 6 -9.70 0.00 -14.07
N THR A 7 -9.84 0.89 -13.09
CA THR A 7 -8.74 1.77 -12.68
C THR A 7 -7.78 0.96 -11.81
N TYR A 8 -7.00 0.10 -12.48
CA TYR A 8 -5.77 -0.42 -11.93
C TYR A 8 -4.91 0.77 -11.50
N LEU A 9 -4.29 0.68 -10.32
CA LEU A 9 -3.10 1.47 -10.00
C LEU A 9 -2.19 1.51 -11.23
N SER A 10 -1.71 2.69 -11.61
CA SER A 10 -0.81 2.83 -12.75
C SER A 10 0.38 1.87 -12.59
N LYS A 11 0.94 1.38 -13.69
CA LYS A 11 2.11 0.48 -13.66
C LYS A 11 3.26 1.06 -12.83
N GLU A 12 3.34 2.38 -12.75
CA GLU A 12 4.28 3.14 -11.91
C GLU A 12 3.95 3.05 -10.42
N ALA A 13 2.69 3.28 -10.01
CA ALA A 13 2.25 3.12 -8.62
C ALA A 13 2.44 1.68 -8.12
N LEU A 14 2.22 0.68 -8.98
CA LEU A 14 2.52 -0.73 -8.68
C LEU A 14 4.02 -0.99 -8.56
N ARG A 15 4.86 -0.34 -9.38
CA ARG A 15 6.32 -0.46 -9.32
C ARG A 15 6.88 0.14 -8.05
N ASP A 16 6.34 1.28 -7.62
CA ASP A 16 6.80 2.00 -6.45
C ASP A 16 6.31 1.35 -5.14
N ALA A 17 5.06 0.84 -5.12
CA ALA A 17 4.56 0.01 -4.01
C ALA A 17 5.40 -1.27 -3.84
N ARG A 18 5.85 -1.90 -4.95
CA ARG A 18 6.75 -3.06 -4.92
C ARG A 18 8.13 -2.74 -4.34
N ARG A 19 8.69 -1.57 -4.66
CA ARG A 19 9.98 -1.11 -4.11
C ARG A 19 9.93 -0.93 -2.60
N PHE A 20 8.82 -0.39 -2.07
CA PHE A 20 8.68 -0.16 -0.64
C PHE A 20 8.32 -1.42 0.16
N MET A 21 7.46 -2.31 -0.35
CA MET A 21 7.23 -3.59 0.35
C MET A 21 8.52 -4.43 0.42
N SER A 22 9.42 -4.24 -0.56
CA SER A 22 10.78 -4.78 -0.52
C SER A 22 11.70 -4.09 0.51
N ALA A 23 11.35 -2.89 0.99
CA ALA A 23 12.10 -2.08 1.94
C ALA A 23 11.37 -1.98 3.30
N ASP A 24 11.75 -2.87 4.21
CA ASP A 24 11.89 -2.56 5.64
C ASP A 24 10.62 -2.39 6.52
N GLN A 25 9.47 -2.93 6.11
CA GLN A 25 8.39 -3.24 7.07
C GLN A 25 7.99 -4.71 7.01
N ALA A 26 8.45 -5.45 8.03
CA ALA A 26 7.95 -6.77 8.43
C ALA A 26 7.81 -7.84 7.31
N GLY A 27 8.89 -8.09 6.56
CA GLY A 27 9.06 -9.37 5.87
C GLY A 27 8.22 -9.60 4.60
N VAL A 28 7.77 -8.55 3.91
CA VAL A 28 7.03 -8.67 2.64
C VAL A 28 7.94 -8.40 1.42
N ARG A 29 9.05 -9.13 1.31
CA ARG A 29 9.88 -9.12 0.09
C ARG A 29 9.17 -9.86 -1.05
N ASP A 30 9.06 -9.24 -2.22
CA ASP A 30 8.36 -9.81 -3.38
C ASP A 30 9.26 -10.71 -4.22
N GLU A 31 9.58 -11.87 -3.65
CA GLU A 31 10.57 -12.78 -4.22
C GLU A 31 10.01 -13.63 -5.36
N ILE A 32 8.80 -14.15 -5.19
CA ILE A 32 8.13 -15.07 -6.13
C ILE A 32 6.93 -14.42 -6.82
N GLY A 33 6.35 -13.39 -6.21
CA GLY A 33 5.16 -12.72 -6.73
C GLY A 33 3.96 -12.68 -5.81
N PHE A 34 4.06 -13.20 -4.59
CA PHE A 34 2.96 -13.20 -3.61
C PHE A 34 2.52 -11.79 -3.20
N LEU A 35 3.32 -10.78 -3.49
CA LEU A 35 2.93 -9.40 -3.26
C LEU A 35 1.72 -8.96 -4.08
N ILE A 36 1.47 -9.61 -5.21
CA ILE A 36 0.24 -9.37 -5.96
C ILE A 36 -0.99 -9.75 -5.12
N VAL A 37 -0.92 -10.85 -4.34
CA VAL A 37 -2.00 -11.29 -3.46
C VAL A 37 -2.24 -10.26 -2.35
N HIS A 38 -1.15 -9.75 -1.77
CA HIS A 38 -1.21 -8.66 -0.78
C HIS A 38 -1.94 -7.45 -1.35
N GLN A 39 -1.50 -6.99 -2.52
CA GLN A 39 -2.00 -5.81 -3.17
C GLN A 39 -3.48 -5.93 -3.52
N ARG A 40 -3.91 -7.08 -4.07
CA ARG A 40 -5.29 -7.34 -4.49
C ARG A 40 -6.26 -7.29 -3.31
N TYR A 41 -5.96 -8.01 -2.24
CA TYR A 41 -6.81 -8.01 -1.05
C TYR A 41 -6.75 -6.67 -0.31
N ALA A 42 -5.57 -6.06 -0.20
CA ALA A 42 -5.44 -4.75 0.43
C ALA A 42 -6.24 -3.67 -0.30
N ASP A 43 -6.25 -3.67 -1.63
CA ASP A 43 -7.05 -2.72 -2.41
C ASP A 43 -8.55 -3.05 -2.39
N ARG A 44 -8.93 -4.32 -2.24
CA ARG A 44 -10.34 -4.72 -2.05
C ARG A 44 -10.88 -4.22 -0.71
N PHE A 45 -10.15 -4.50 0.37
CA PHE A 45 -10.61 -4.20 1.73
C PHE A 45 -10.38 -2.73 2.12
N PHE A 46 -9.27 -2.16 1.68
CA PHE A 46 -8.82 -0.84 2.09
C PHE A 46 -8.46 0.06 0.90
N PRO A 47 -9.45 0.40 0.04
CA PRO A 47 -9.23 1.27 -1.11
C PRO A 47 -8.54 2.58 -0.72
N GLY A 48 -7.57 3.00 -1.53
CA GLY A 48 -6.82 4.24 -1.30
C GLY A 48 -5.72 4.19 -0.25
N THR A 49 -5.60 3.09 0.51
CA THR A 49 -4.53 2.97 1.53
C THR A 49 -3.18 2.64 0.91
N SER A 50 -2.11 3.01 1.61
CA SER A 50 -0.73 2.67 1.25
C SER A 50 0.06 2.23 2.48
N VAL A 51 1.04 1.35 2.25
CA VAL A 51 2.08 1.00 3.24
C VAL A 51 2.93 2.21 3.66
N LEU A 52 2.94 3.26 2.83
CA LEU A 52 3.61 4.54 3.11
C LEU A 52 2.80 5.44 4.04
N HIS A 53 1.52 5.16 4.28
CA HIS A 53 0.70 5.98 5.18
C HIS A 53 1.17 5.85 6.62
N THR A 54 1.40 7.00 7.25
CA THR A 54 1.85 7.11 8.64
C THR A 54 0.79 7.64 9.59
N ARG A 55 0.10 8.74 9.28
CA ARG A 55 -0.91 9.39 10.13
C ARG A 55 -2.02 9.98 9.30
N LEU A 56 -3.25 9.91 9.78
CA LEU A 56 -4.43 10.25 8.99
C LEU A 56 -4.49 11.74 8.64
N ARG A 57 -4.07 12.63 9.56
CA ARG A 57 -4.15 14.10 9.36
C ARG A 57 -3.36 14.63 8.16
N TYR A 58 -2.39 13.86 7.62
CA TYR A 58 -1.75 14.19 6.35
C TYR A 58 -2.73 14.34 5.19
N ILE A 59 -3.86 13.62 5.21
CA ILE A 59 -4.90 13.73 4.18
C ILE A 59 -5.53 15.13 4.13
N LEU A 60 -5.42 15.92 5.20
CA LEU A 60 -5.87 17.31 5.27
C LEU A 60 -4.72 18.28 4.96
N PHE A 61 -3.51 17.99 5.46
CA PHE A 61 -2.33 18.81 5.18
C PHE A 61 -2.04 18.93 3.69
N VAL A 62 -2.20 17.84 2.92
CA VAL A 62 -1.94 17.88 1.47
C VAL A 62 -2.85 18.90 0.76
N PRO A 63 -4.19 18.82 0.82
CA PRO A 63 -5.06 19.87 0.26
C PRO A 63 -4.75 21.28 0.77
N TRP A 64 -4.42 21.46 2.05
CA TRP A 64 -4.10 22.77 2.60
C TRP A 64 -2.79 23.36 2.06
N LEU A 65 -1.79 22.53 1.73
CA LEU A 65 -0.61 22.98 0.98
C LEU A 65 -0.99 23.58 -0.36
N TYR A 66 -1.85 22.89 -1.13
CA TYR A 66 -2.33 23.39 -2.41
C TYR A 66 -3.19 24.65 -2.26
N ALA A 67 -4.00 24.74 -1.21
CA ALA A 67 -4.80 25.94 -0.90
C ALA A 67 -3.92 27.16 -0.57
N ASN A 68 -2.84 26.98 0.20
CA ASN A 68 -1.88 28.05 0.47
C ASN A 68 -1.24 28.57 -0.81
N VAL A 69 -0.88 27.68 -1.75
CA VAL A 69 -0.31 28.07 -3.04
C VAL A 69 -1.34 28.80 -3.90
N ARG A 70 -2.60 28.37 -3.90
CA ARG A 70 -3.70 29.08 -4.58
C ARG A 70 -3.90 30.50 -4.06
N ALA A 71 -3.83 30.69 -2.75
CA ALA A 71 -3.97 32.00 -2.12
C ALA A 71 -2.73 32.90 -2.29
N SER A 72 -1.59 32.32 -2.69
CA SER A 72 -0.33 33.03 -2.84
C SER A 72 -0.21 33.69 -4.22
N ARG A 73 0.38 34.89 -4.28
CA ARG A 73 0.84 35.47 -5.55
C ARG A 73 2.07 34.70 -6.03
N LEU A 74 2.01 34.04 -7.19
CA LEU A 74 3.10 33.22 -7.70
C LEU A 74 4.40 34.03 -7.95
N ARG A 75 4.34 35.34 -8.23
CA ARG A 75 5.51 36.23 -8.46
C ARG A 75 6.60 35.57 -9.34
N GLY A 76 6.19 34.91 -10.44
CA GLY A 76 7.10 34.21 -11.36
C GLY A 76 7.59 32.82 -10.92
N GLN A 77 7.17 32.32 -9.75
CA GLN A 77 7.51 30.99 -9.25
C GLN A 77 6.52 29.95 -9.76
N ARG A 78 6.99 28.73 -10.02
CA ARG A 78 6.12 27.63 -10.43
C ARG A 78 5.37 27.09 -9.21
N PRO A 79 4.08 26.73 -9.32
CA PRO A 79 3.32 26.13 -8.21
C PRO A 79 4.02 24.92 -7.58
N ALA A 80 4.64 24.06 -8.39
CA ALA A 80 5.40 22.91 -7.91
C ALA A 80 6.53 23.29 -6.94
N ASP A 81 7.26 24.37 -7.21
CA ASP A 81 8.36 24.84 -6.34
C ASP A 81 7.81 25.36 -5.00
N LEU A 82 6.65 26.02 -5.01
CA LEU A 82 5.98 26.48 -3.78
C LEU A 82 5.40 25.34 -2.96
N ILE A 83 4.84 24.32 -3.62
CA ILE A 83 4.37 23.09 -2.96
C ILE A 83 5.55 22.40 -2.28
N ALA A 84 6.66 22.19 -2.99
CA ALA A 84 7.86 21.55 -2.43
C ALA A 84 8.41 22.31 -1.20
N ARG A 85 8.43 23.64 -1.22
CA ARG A 85 8.79 24.44 -0.03
C ARG A 85 7.78 24.30 1.11
N GLY A 86 6.50 24.21 0.78
CA GLY A 86 5.44 23.94 1.74
C GLY A 86 5.56 22.57 2.38
N GLU A 87 5.90 21.52 1.61
CA GLU A 87 6.19 20.17 2.09
C GLU A 87 7.41 20.16 3.03
N HIS A 88 8.45 20.90 2.67
CA HIS A 88 9.63 21.08 3.50
C HIS A 88 9.23 21.72 4.85
N ARG A 89 8.57 22.88 4.82
CA ARG A 89 8.06 23.53 6.04
C ARG A 89 7.09 22.66 6.83
N LEU A 90 6.25 21.85 6.18
CA LEU A 90 5.35 20.91 6.87
C LEU A 90 6.14 19.89 7.70
N THR A 91 7.22 19.36 7.12
CA THR A 91 8.09 18.40 7.81
C THR A 91 8.75 19.06 9.03
N GLU A 92 9.28 20.27 8.86
CA GLU A 92 9.84 21.10 9.95
C GLU A 92 8.84 21.28 11.12
N ARG A 93 7.62 21.72 10.80
CA ARG A 93 6.58 21.99 11.81
C ARG A 93 6.13 20.74 12.56
N LEU A 94 6.32 19.55 11.99
CA LEU A 94 5.95 18.27 12.59
C LEU A 94 7.12 17.59 13.32
N LEU A 95 8.34 18.14 13.28
CA LEU A 95 9.49 17.55 13.97
C LEU A 95 9.21 17.37 15.47
N GLY A 96 9.44 16.15 15.97
CA GLY A 96 9.12 15.74 17.33
C GLY A 96 7.85 14.89 17.45
N GLU A 97 6.97 14.89 16.44
CA GLU A 97 5.84 13.96 16.39
C GLU A 97 6.26 12.57 15.89
N SER A 98 5.49 11.54 16.23
CA SER A 98 5.70 10.19 15.71
C SER A 98 4.98 9.99 14.36
N GLY A 99 5.71 9.47 13.36
CA GLY A 99 5.16 9.19 12.02
C GLY A 99 5.40 10.31 10.98
N VAL A 100 6.35 11.21 11.23
CA VAL A 100 6.72 12.28 10.30
C VAL A 100 7.37 11.72 9.04
N ILE A 101 6.73 11.94 7.90
CA ILE A 101 7.30 11.65 6.58
C ILE A 101 8.45 12.62 6.32
N GLY A 102 9.65 12.09 6.05
CA GLY A 102 10.87 12.88 5.84
C GLY A 102 11.62 13.32 7.10
N GLY A 103 11.08 13.08 8.29
CA GLY A 103 11.67 13.57 9.55
C GLY A 103 13.08 13.04 9.85
N ARG A 104 13.41 11.83 9.40
CA ARG A 104 14.74 11.21 9.65
C ARG A 104 15.88 11.79 8.79
N VAL A 105 15.55 12.36 7.64
CA VAL A 105 16.52 12.88 6.66
C VAL A 105 16.44 14.39 6.51
N TRP A 106 15.64 15.05 7.34
CA TRP A 106 15.53 16.50 7.39
C TRP A 106 16.92 17.16 7.60
N PRO A 107 17.29 18.22 6.87
CA PRO A 107 16.52 19.01 5.89
C PRO A 107 16.68 18.56 4.43
N THR A 108 17.14 17.35 4.15
CA THR A 108 17.29 16.86 2.77
C THR A 108 15.92 16.60 2.12
N PRO A 109 15.73 16.94 0.82
CA PRO A 109 14.54 16.56 0.06
C PRO A 109 14.31 15.05 0.05
N ILE A 110 13.04 14.64 -0.03
CA ILE A 110 12.63 13.24 -0.10
C ILE A 110 11.93 12.93 -1.43
N ASP A 111 12.14 11.72 -1.95
CA ASP A 111 11.53 11.27 -3.20
C ASP A 111 10.01 11.06 -3.09
N GLN A 112 9.50 10.86 -1.87
CA GLN A 112 8.11 10.48 -1.60
C GLN A 112 7.47 11.43 -0.57
N PRO A 113 7.21 12.70 -0.94
CA PRO A 113 6.58 13.65 -0.04
C PRO A 113 5.11 13.32 0.22
N PRO A 114 4.46 13.95 1.24
CA PRO A 114 3.07 13.67 1.56
C PRO A 114 2.09 13.75 0.38
N PRO A 115 2.18 14.73 -0.56
CA PRO A 115 1.32 14.73 -1.74
C PRO A 115 1.49 13.53 -2.66
N TYR A 116 2.69 12.93 -2.73
CA TYR A 116 2.89 11.65 -3.44
C TYR A 116 2.22 10.50 -2.67
N VAL A 117 2.48 10.41 -1.37
CA VAL A 117 2.06 9.29 -0.52
C VAL A 117 0.53 9.18 -0.39
N TYR A 118 -0.16 10.31 -0.26
CA TYR A 118 -1.61 10.35 0.00
C TYR A 118 -2.49 10.65 -1.22
N TRP A 119 -1.92 10.79 -2.43
CA TRP A 119 -2.72 11.20 -3.60
C TRP A 119 -3.86 10.22 -3.91
N THR A 120 -3.55 8.92 -3.94
CA THR A 120 -4.55 7.87 -4.18
C THR A 120 -5.63 7.88 -3.11
N ALA A 121 -5.25 8.16 -1.85
CA ALA A 121 -6.20 8.28 -0.75
C ALA A 121 -7.14 9.48 -0.94
N LEU A 122 -6.62 10.62 -1.39
CA LEU A 122 -7.43 11.81 -1.68
C LEU A 122 -8.50 11.52 -2.73
N GLN A 123 -8.16 10.74 -3.75
CA GLN A 123 -9.11 10.30 -4.78
C GLN A 123 -10.13 9.31 -4.21
N GLN A 124 -9.66 8.21 -3.61
CA GLN A 124 -10.51 7.10 -3.19
C GLN A 124 -11.41 7.43 -1.98
N TRP A 125 -11.03 8.41 -1.17
CA TRP A 125 -11.80 8.83 0.00
C TRP A 125 -12.64 10.08 -0.26
N GLY A 126 -12.75 10.53 -1.52
CA GLY A 126 -13.65 11.63 -1.90
C GLY A 126 -13.19 13.03 -1.50
N LEU A 127 -11.89 13.21 -1.22
CA LEU A 127 -11.29 14.54 -0.97
C LEU A 127 -10.88 15.27 -2.25
N LEU A 128 -10.89 14.58 -3.39
CA LEU A 128 -10.76 15.12 -4.73
C LEU A 128 -12.06 14.89 -5.51
N ARG A 129 -12.60 15.94 -6.12
CA ARG A 129 -13.80 15.86 -6.97
C ARG A 129 -13.53 14.99 -8.19
N GLU A 130 -14.48 14.16 -8.58
CA GLU A 130 -14.40 13.47 -9.87
C GLU A 130 -14.57 14.46 -11.03
N ARG A 131 -13.84 14.25 -12.13
CA ARG A 131 -13.94 15.09 -13.34
C ARG A 131 -14.93 14.50 -14.36
N GLY A 132 -16.00 13.86 -13.88
CA GLY A 132 -16.97 13.13 -14.69
C GLY A 132 -16.29 12.11 -15.61
N LEU A 133 -16.58 12.16 -16.91
CA LEU A 133 -16.03 11.27 -17.95
C LEU A 133 -14.50 11.30 -18.06
N ASN A 134 -13.85 12.34 -17.53
CA ASN A 134 -12.42 12.56 -17.73
C ASN A 134 -11.54 11.99 -16.59
N GLY A 135 -12.12 11.14 -15.73
CA GLY A 135 -11.42 10.42 -14.66
C GLY A 135 -11.00 11.29 -13.47
N SER A 136 -10.07 10.77 -12.67
CA SER A 136 -9.59 11.43 -11.44
C SER A 136 -8.48 12.46 -11.72
N TRP A 137 -8.36 13.47 -10.86
CA TRP A 137 -7.30 14.48 -10.94
C TRP A 137 -5.90 13.88 -10.71
N SER A 138 -4.96 14.19 -11.58
CA SER A 138 -3.53 13.97 -11.32
C SER A 138 -2.89 15.20 -10.67
N ARG A 139 -1.76 15.01 -9.95
CA ARG A 139 -1.00 16.10 -9.32
C ARG A 139 -0.64 17.20 -10.32
N ALA A 140 -0.10 16.79 -11.48
CA ALA A 140 0.28 17.71 -12.54
C ALA A 140 -0.92 18.50 -13.12
N GLN A 141 -2.13 17.92 -13.13
CA GLN A 141 -3.33 18.65 -13.55
C GLN A 141 -3.72 19.71 -12.53
N VAL A 142 -3.68 19.40 -11.24
CA VAL A 142 -3.99 20.37 -10.17
C VAL A 142 -2.95 21.50 -10.17
N GLU A 143 -1.67 21.18 -10.35
CA GLU A 143 -0.60 22.18 -10.47
C GLU A 143 -0.77 23.08 -11.70
N ARG A 144 -1.26 22.53 -12.82
CA ARG A 144 -1.58 23.33 -14.01
C ARG A 144 -2.73 24.30 -13.76
N VAL A 145 -3.78 23.84 -13.05
CA VAL A 145 -4.89 24.71 -12.63
C VAL A 145 -4.40 25.83 -11.72
N LEU A 146 -3.48 25.56 -10.80
CA LEU A 146 -2.85 26.60 -9.98
C LEU A 146 -2.05 27.60 -10.81
N ALA A 147 -1.30 27.14 -11.82
CA ALA A 147 -0.54 28.02 -12.69
C ALA A 147 -1.43 28.96 -13.51
N THR A 148 -2.58 28.48 -14.00
CA THR A 148 -3.51 29.31 -14.78
C THR A 148 -4.29 30.28 -13.90
N THR A 149 -4.86 29.81 -12.79
CA THR A 149 -5.72 30.62 -11.90
C THR A 149 -4.98 31.84 -11.33
N VAL A 150 -3.66 31.76 -11.14
CA VAL A 150 -2.86 32.88 -10.62
C VAL A 150 -2.28 33.76 -11.74
N SER A 151 -2.28 33.27 -12.98
CA SER A 151 -1.81 34.02 -14.17
C SER A 151 -2.91 34.86 -14.83
N THR A 152 -4.19 34.60 -14.53
CA THR A 152 -5.30 35.15 -15.30
C THR A 152 -6.32 35.87 -14.42
N THR A 153 -6.14 37.17 -14.27
CA THR A 153 -7.26 38.10 -14.51
C THR A 153 -7.40 38.28 -16.03
N LEU A 154 -7.62 37.19 -16.77
CA LEU A 154 -7.98 37.31 -18.18
C LEU A 154 -9.47 37.61 -18.20
N ARG A 155 -9.75 38.81 -18.68
CA ARG A 155 -11.05 39.27 -19.12
C ARG A 155 -11.20 38.86 -20.58
N ASP A 156 -12.37 38.39 -20.98
CA ASP A 156 -12.67 38.19 -22.40
C ASP A 156 -12.78 39.55 -23.12
N ASP A 157 -13.01 39.54 -24.44
CA ASP A 157 -13.18 40.76 -25.23
C ASP A 157 -14.41 41.61 -24.80
N GLU A 158 -15.27 41.06 -23.92
CA GLU A 158 -16.44 41.71 -23.30
C GLU A 158 -16.20 42.12 -21.83
N ASP A 159 -14.95 42.10 -21.36
CA ASP A 159 -14.54 42.43 -19.99
C ASP A 159 -15.10 41.49 -18.89
N GLN A 160 -15.62 40.30 -19.27
CA GLN A 160 -16.09 39.28 -18.34
C GLN A 160 -14.93 38.40 -17.86
N PRO A 161 -14.85 38.06 -16.56
CA PRO A 161 -13.86 37.12 -16.07
C PRO A 161 -14.09 35.73 -16.69
N PHE A 162 -13.05 35.13 -17.26
CA PHE A 162 -13.10 33.70 -17.61
C PHE A 162 -13.56 32.85 -16.42
N GLU A 163 -14.44 31.87 -16.65
CA GLU A 163 -14.85 30.91 -15.61
C GLU A 163 -13.61 30.28 -14.97
N GLN A 164 -13.40 30.56 -13.67
CA GLN A 164 -12.29 29.96 -12.96
C GLN A 164 -12.51 28.45 -12.86
N PRO A 165 -11.50 27.62 -13.18
CA PRO A 165 -11.60 26.18 -13.01
C PRO A 165 -11.99 25.84 -11.56
N THR A 166 -13.03 25.02 -11.41
CA THR A 166 -13.55 24.62 -10.09
C THR A 166 -12.45 23.99 -9.24
N TRP A 167 -12.33 24.45 -7.99
CA TRP A 167 -11.34 23.92 -7.06
C TRP A 167 -11.52 22.41 -6.84
N PRO A 168 -10.48 21.58 -7.08
CA PRO A 168 -10.63 20.13 -7.13
C PRO A 168 -10.75 19.49 -5.74
N PHE A 169 -10.30 20.14 -4.67
CA PHE A 169 -10.39 19.58 -3.32
C PHE A 169 -11.72 19.90 -2.64
N THR A 170 -12.26 18.92 -1.89
CA THR A 170 -13.51 19.03 -1.11
C THR A 170 -13.27 19.05 0.40
N CYS A 171 -12.02 19.25 0.81
CA CYS A 171 -11.59 19.25 2.22
C CYS A 171 -12.16 20.44 3.01
N PRO A 172 -12.27 20.34 4.34
CA PRO A 172 -12.58 21.49 5.18
C PRO A 172 -11.51 22.59 5.06
N GLU A 173 -11.89 23.81 5.44
CA GLU A 173 -10.97 24.93 5.54
C GLU A 173 -9.79 24.60 6.48
N PRO A 174 -8.59 25.16 6.22
CA PRO A 174 -7.45 24.94 7.08
C PRO A 174 -7.73 25.35 8.52
N SER A 175 -7.28 24.53 9.46
CA SER A 175 -7.43 24.76 10.88
C SER A 175 -6.58 25.95 11.37
N GLU A 176 -6.94 26.53 12.52
CA GLU A 176 -6.19 27.67 13.07
C GLU A 176 -4.72 27.34 13.36
N ASP A 177 -4.42 26.12 13.81
CA ASP A 177 -3.04 25.67 14.02
C ASP A 177 -2.28 25.56 12.70
N TRP A 178 -2.94 25.13 11.62
CA TRP A 178 -2.33 25.15 10.28
C TRP A 178 -1.86 26.56 9.89
N LEU A 179 -2.67 27.58 10.16
CA LEU A 179 -2.42 28.96 9.74
C LEU A 179 -1.43 29.70 10.65
N LYS A 180 -1.51 29.48 11.97
CA LYS A 180 -0.84 30.35 12.96
C LYS A 180 0.29 29.67 13.74
N ALA A 181 0.29 28.34 13.87
CA ALA A 181 1.20 27.67 14.80
C ALA A 181 2.57 27.34 14.16
N ASP A 182 3.65 27.56 14.90
CA ASP A 182 5.00 27.17 14.46
C ASP A 182 5.21 25.64 14.51
N LYS A 183 4.48 24.94 15.37
CA LYS A 183 4.49 23.48 15.46
C LYS A 183 3.10 22.91 15.19
N LEU A 184 3.06 21.78 14.50
CA LEU A 184 1.85 21.03 14.19
C LEU A 184 1.86 19.69 14.91
N SER A 185 0.66 19.12 15.12
CA SER A 185 0.49 17.76 15.64
C SER A 185 -0.40 16.93 14.71
N PHE A 186 -0.27 15.61 14.78
CA PHE A 186 -1.17 14.69 14.07
C PHE A 186 -2.53 14.51 14.74
N LYS A 187 -2.74 15.05 15.95
CA LYS A 187 -4.03 14.97 16.64
C LYS A 187 -5.12 15.68 15.85
N LEU A 188 -6.12 14.92 15.37
CA LEU A 188 -7.27 15.47 14.65
C LEU A 188 -8.15 16.31 15.58
N GLN A 189 -8.53 17.50 15.11
CA GLN A 189 -9.56 18.31 15.74
C GLN A 189 -10.93 17.63 15.63
N LYS A 190 -11.90 18.02 16.46
CA LYS A 190 -13.24 17.38 16.48
C LYS A 190 -13.94 17.47 15.12
N THR A 191 -13.89 18.63 14.47
CA THR A 191 -14.49 18.88 13.14
C THR A 191 -13.80 18.07 12.05
N GLU A 192 -12.47 18.05 12.05
CA GLU A 192 -11.62 17.25 11.15
C GLU A 192 -11.96 15.76 11.28
N ARG A 193 -12.06 15.25 12.51
CA ARG A 193 -12.36 13.85 12.80
C ARG A 193 -13.74 13.43 12.30
N THR A 194 -14.78 14.24 12.57
CA THR A 194 -16.13 13.99 12.06
C THR A 194 -16.19 14.02 10.53
N TYR A 195 -15.51 14.98 9.90
CA TYR A 195 -15.44 15.07 8.44
C TYR A 195 -14.78 13.83 7.84
N LEU A 196 -13.61 13.43 8.34
CA LEU A 196 -12.86 12.27 7.82
C LEU A 196 -13.59 10.96 8.08
N ALA A 197 -14.21 10.78 9.24
CA ALA A 197 -15.03 9.60 9.51
C ALA A 197 -16.20 9.48 8.53
N ARG A 198 -16.87 10.59 8.20
CA ARG A 198 -17.92 10.61 7.18
C ARG A 198 -17.39 10.22 5.80
N GLN A 199 -16.23 10.76 5.40
CA GLN A 199 -15.62 10.40 4.12
C GLN A 199 -15.24 8.91 4.06
N LEU A 200 -14.58 8.39 5.09
CA LEU A 200 -14.16 6.99 5.13
C LEU A 200 -15.35 6.02 5.17
N ARG A 201 -16.46 6.37 5.84
CA ARG A 201 -17.70 5.57 5.84
C ARG A 201 -18.36 5.48 4.46
N ASN A 202 -18.04 6.39 3.55
CA ASN A 202 -18.55 6.38 2.18
C ASN A 202 -17.59 5.70 1.18
N VAL A 203 -16.45 5.16 1.63
CA VAL A 203 -15.50 4.48 0.76
C VAL A 203 -16.10 3.16 0.28
N LYS A 204 -16.31 3.06 -1.02
CA LYS A 204 -16.85 1.88 -1.69
C LYS A 204 -15.76 0.88 -2.08
N SER A 205 -16.12 -0.40 -2.08
CA SER A 205 -15.33 -1.49 -2.62
C SER A 205 -15.39 -1.45 -4.16
N ARG A 206 -14.72 -2.40 -4.80
CA ARG A 206 -14.74 -2.56 -6.27
C ARG A 206 -16.13 -2.89 -6.81
N ASP A 207 -16.97 -3.49 -5.99
CA ASP A 207 -18.28 -4.00 -6.36
C ASP A 207 -19.38 -2.97 -6.05
N ASP A 208 -19.02 -1.70 -5.80
CA ASP A 208 -19.89 -0.57 -5.37
C ASP A 208 -20.59 -0.76 -4.01
N GLU A 209 -20.22 -1.81 -3.30
CA GLU A 209 -20.63 -2.09 -1.92
C GLU A 209 -19.76 -1.32 -0.91
N ASP A 210 -20.18 -1.24 0.35
CA ASP A 210 -19.33 -0.64 1.40
C ASP A 210 -18.00 -1.39 1.55
N SER A 211 -16.87 -0.69 1.55
CA SER A 211 -15.57 -1.35 1.78
C SER A 211 -15.40 -1.81 3.23
N LEU A 212 -14.49 -2.76 3.48
CA LEU A 212 -14.12 -3.13 4.86
C LEU A 212 -13.59 -1.90 5.63
N LEU A 213 -12.84 -1.01 4.96
CA LEU A 213 -12.41 0.27 5.55
C LEU A 213 -13.59 1.06 6.12
N ALA A 214 -14.67 1.21 5.34
CA ALA A 214 -15.87 1.94 5.73
C ALA A 214 -16.57 1.30 6.93
N MET A 215 -16.67 -0.03 6.94
CA MET A 215 -17.30 -0.79 8.03
C MET A 215 -16.54 -0.67 9.36
N LEU A 216 -15.23 -0.47 9.32
CA LEU A 216 -14.38 -0.39 10.51
C LEU A 216 -14.29 1.01 11.13
N VAL A 217 -14.81 2.05 10.47
CA VAL A 217 -14.75 3.43 10.99
C VAL A 217 -15.55 3.56 12.29
N GLY A 218 -14.86 3.92 13.38
CA GLY A 218 -15.46 4.11 14.70
C GLY A 218 -15.68 2.79 15.48
N GLN A 219 -15.25 1.65 14.92
CA GLN A 219 -15.35 0.36 15.61
C GLN A 219 -14.14 0.14 16.54
N PRO A 220 -14.33 -0.51 17.70
CA PRO A 220 -13.22 -0.92 18.55
C PRO A 220 -12.46 -2.08 17.88
N LEU A 221 -11.27 -1.80 17.36
CA LEU A 221 -10.46 -2.82 16.67
C LEU A 221 -9.64 -3.69 17.62
N GLY A 222 -9.51 -3.27 18.88
CA GLY A 222 -8.75 -3.96 19.92
C GLY A 222 -7.33 -4.35 19.51
N ASP A 223 -6.86 -5.46 20.07
CA ASP A 223 -5.53 -6.03 19.79
C ASP A 223 -5.54 -7.01 18.61
N ALA A 224 -6.51 -6.89 17.69
CA ALA A 224 -6.59 -7.72 16.50
C ALA A 224 -5.26 -7.71 15.73
N ALA A 225 -4.53 -8.83 15.79
CA ALA A 225 -3.20 -8.98 15.20
C ALA A 225 -3.24 -9.05 13.67
N HIS A 226 -4.36 -9.52 13.11
CA HIS A 226 -4.56 -9.66 11.68
C HIS A 226 -5.92 -9.10 11.27
N VAL A 227 -6.04 -8.70 10.00
CA VAL A 227 -7.31 -8.25 9.46
C VAL A 227 -8.36 -9.37 9.41
N TRP A 228 -7.94 -10.64 9.39
CA TRP A 228 -8.84 -11.80 9.46
C TRP A 228 -9.01 -12.33 10.90
N SER A 229 -8.69 -11.55 11.92
CA SER A 229 -8.98 -11.91 13.32
C SER A 229 -10.51 -12.03 13.56
N PRO A 230 -10.96 -12.87 14.51
CA PRO A 230 -12.39 -13.12 14.76
C PRO A 230 -13.22 -11.84 14.95
N ASP A 231 -12.68 -10.86 15.68
CA ASP A 231 -13.36 -9.58 15.95
C ASP A 231 -13.62 -8.79 14.66
N ILE A 232 -12.65 -8.79 13.73
CA ILE A 232 -12.80 -8.10 12.44
C ILE A 232 -13.73 -8.89 11.51
N LEU A 233 -13.66 -10.22 11.54
CA LEU A 233 -14.58 -11.08 10.78
C LEU A 233 -16.05 -10.87 11.19
N ALA A 234 -16.32 -10.54 12.46
CA ALA A 234 -17.66 -10.20 12.93
C ALA A 234 -18.18 -8.89 12.33
N LEU A 235 -17.29 -7.95 12.00
CA LEU A 235 -17.62 -6.63 11.43
C LEU A 235 -17.69 -6.63 9.90
N ALA A 236 -17.11 -7.64 9.24
CA ALA A 236 -16.85 -7.63 7.80
C ALA A 236 -18.08 -7.84 6.88
N LYS A 237 -19.29 -8.11 7.42
CA LYS A 237 -20.54 -8.27 6.64
C LYS A 237 -20.35 -9.09 5.36
N HIS A 238 -20.59 -8.51 4.18
CA HIS A 238 -20.47 -9.18 2.87
C HIS A 238 -19.02 -9.47 2.46
N GLU A 239 -18.02 -8.76 3.01
CA GLU A 239 -16.60 -9.02 2.77
C GLU A 239 -16.08 -10.23 3.56
N ARG A 240 -16.86 -10.76 4.52
CA ARG A 240 -16.43 -11.87 5.40
C ARG A 240 -15.89 -13.09 4.64
N PRO A 241 -16.53 -13.61 3.56
CA PRO A 241 -15.99 -14.76 2.84
C PRO A 241 -14.63 -14.46 2.18
N ALA A 242 -14.48 -13.30 1.54
CA ALA A 242 -13.22 -12.86 0.94
C ALA A 242 -12.14 -12.66 2.02
N LEU A 243 -12.51 -12.15 3.18
CA LEU A 243 -11.59 -11.91 4.29
C LEU A 243 -11.07 -13.21 4.92
N ILE A 244 -11.90 -14.25 5.02
CA ILE A 244 -11.47 -15.59 5.43
C ILE A 244 -10.47 -16.15 4.41
N ARG A 245 -10.79 -16.07 3.11
CA ARG A 245 -9.88 -16.52 2.03
C ARG A 245 -8.58 -15.75 2.03
N ALA A 246 -8.61 -14.44 2.29
CA ALA A 246 -7.40 -13.62 2.44
C ALA A 246 -6.52 -14.14 3.58
N GLY A 247 -7.10 -14.55 4.72
CA GLY A 247 -6.38 -15.20 5.80
C GLY A 247 -5.73 -16.53 5.39
N HIS A 248 -6.44 -17.38 4.64
CA HIS A 248 -5.88 -18.63 4.11
C HIS A 248 -4.74 -18.37 3.11
N ALA A 249 -4.92 -17.40 2.21
CA ALA A 249 -3.90 -17.00 1.24
C ALA A 249 -2.69 -16.34 1.91
N ALA A 250 -2.89 -15.59 3.00
CA ALA A 250 -1.80 -15.01 3.79
C ALA A 250 -0.95 -16.09 4.46
N ALA A 251 -1.59 -17.14 4.99
CA ALA A 251 -0.92 -18.31 5.55
C ALA A 251 -0.14 -19.08 4.46
N LEU A 252 -0.74 -19.30 3.29
CA LEU A 252 -0.08 -19.93 2.14
C LEU A 252 1.17 -19.14 1.71
N ALA A 253 1.07 -17.81 1.65
CA ALA A 253 2.21 -16.94 1.31
C ALA A 253 3.30 -16.91 2.40
N ALA A 254 2.96 -17.14 3.68
CA ALA A 254 3.96 -17.36 4.73
C ALA A 254 4.78 -18.63 4.44
N ILE A 255 4.08 -19.74 4.18
CA ILE A 255 4.71 -21.02 3.85
C ILE A 255 5.56 -20.88 2.60
N GLY A 256 5.03 -20.30 1.53
CA GLY A 256 5.78 -20.17 0.29
C GLY A 256 7.02 -19.28 0.43
N ARG A 257 6.98 -18.21 1.24
CA ARG A 257 8.20 -17.44 1.53
C ARG A 257 9.24 -18.25 2.31
N ALA A 258 8.81 -19.06 3.28
CA ALA A 258 9.71 -19.96 3.99
C ALA A 258 10.32 -21.01 3.04
N VAL A 259 9.53 -21.56 2.12
CA VAL A 259 10.00 -22.49 1.09
C VAL A 259 11.03 -21.83 0.18
N TYR A 260 10.77 -20.61 -0.30
CA TYR A 260 11.72 -19.85 -1.11
C TYR A 260 13.07 -19.68 -0.40
N ALA A 261 13.02 -19.18 0.84
CA ALA A 261 14.22 -18.91 1.63
C ALA A 261 15.02 -20.21 1.86
N ALA A 262 14.33 -21.31 2.16
CA ALA A 262 14.93 -22.64 2.30
C ALA A 262 15.54 -23.17 0.98
N GLN A 263 14.92 -22.91 -0.18
CA GLN A 263 15.46 -23.27 -1.50
C GLN A 263 16.73 -22.46 -1.82
N VAL A 264 16.74 -21.15 -1.53
CA VAL A 264 17.92 -20.30 -1.72
C VAL A 264 19.09 -20.78 -0.86
N GLU A 265 18.86 -21.08 0.43
CA GLU A 265 19.88 -21.68 1.31
C GLU A 265 20.38 -23.02 0.77
N TRP A 266 19.47 -23.89 0.32
CA TRP A 266 19.82 -25.19 -0.21
C TRP A 266 20.69 -25.08 -1.46
N LEU A 267 20.36 -24.19 -2.39
CA LEU A 267 21.15 -23.96 -3.60
C LEU A 267 22.54 -23.41 -3.27
N LYS A 268 22.63 -22.46 -2.33
CA LYS A 268 23.92 -21.89 -1.88
C LYS A 268 24.84 -22.97 -1.29
N ALA A 269 24.29 -23.87 -0.46
CA ALA A 269 25.05 -24.98 0.13
C ALA A 269 25.44 -26.05 -0.90
N ASN A 270 24.48 -26.50 -1.72
CA ASN A 270 24.63 -27.74 -2.49
C ASN A 270 25.05 -27.53 -3.94
N LEU A 271 24.55 -26.47 -4.58
CA LEU A 271 24.87 -26.12 -5.96
C LEU A 271 26.14 -25.26 -6.02
N ASP A 272 26.19 -24.18 -5.23
CA ASP A 272 27.32 -23.25 -5.26
C ASP A 272 28.51 -23.72 -4.41
N LYS A 273 28.32 -24.77 -3.61
CA LYS A 273 29.32 -25.33 -2.67
C LYS A 273 29.88 -24.29 -1.71
N ARG A 274 29.05 -23.35 -1.26
CA ARG A 274 29.44 -22.28 -0.33
C ARG A 274 28.93 -22.54 1.07
N GLN A 275 29.69 -22.06 2.05
CA GLN A 275 29.26 -22.07 3.43
C GLN A 275 28.08 -21.10 3.61
N CYS A 276 26.98 -21.60 4.15
CA CYS A 276 25.82 -20.83 4.57
C CYS A 276 25.20 -21.50 5.80
N SER A 277 24.43 -20.75 6.60
CA SER A 277 23.68 -21.38 7.67
C SER A 277 22.53 -22.22 7.10
N ASP A 278 21.91 -23.00 7.98
CA ASP A 278 20.68 -23.73 7.71
C ASP A 278 19.47 -23.14 8.45
N HIS A 279 19.54 -21.84 8.77
CA HIS A 279 18.54 -21.16 9.59
C HIS A 279 17.14 -21.25 9.00
N GLN A 280 16.96 -20.90 7.72
CA GLN A 280 15.64 -20.91 7.06
C GLN A 280 15.14 -22.32 6.85
N ARG A 281 16.01 -23.27 6.49
CA ARG A 281 15.68 -24.70 6.43
C ARG A 281 15.21 -25.25 7.77
N LYS A 282 15.82 -24.83 8.89
CA LYS A 282 15.37 -25.18 10.26
C LYS A 282 14.11 -24.42 10.70
N ALA A 283 13.86 -23.24 10.15
CA ALA A 283 12.66 -22.46 10.43
C ALA A 283 11.42 -22.99 9.70
N LEU A 284 11.58 -23.56 8.50
CA LEU A 284 10.47 -24.06 7.66
C LEU A 284 9.52 -25.02 8.41
N PRO A 285 9.98 -26.05 9.16
CA PRO A 285 9.09 -26.91 9.93
C PRO A 285 8.22 -26.15 10.95
N LYS A 286 8.76 -25.09 11.56
CA LYS A 286 8.01 -24.25 12.51
C LYS A 286 6.91 -23.46 11.78
N VAL A 287 7.23 -22.87 10.63
CA VAL A 287 6.25 -22.15 9.79
C VAL A 287 5.14 -23.08 9.31
N LEU A 288 5.50 -24.29 8.87
CA LEU A 288 4.55 -25.33 8.47
C LEU A 288 3.64 -25.72 9.63
N LYS A 289 4.20 -25.99 10.82
CA LYS A 289 3.42 -26.33 12.02
C LYS A 289 2.37 -25.26 12.35
N THR A 290 2.73 -23.99 12.24
CA THR A 290 1.84 -22.87 12.55
C THR A 290 0.76 -22.66 11.49
N TRP A 291 1.12 -22.71 10.20
CA TRP A 291 0.24 -22.19 9.13
C TRP A 291 -0.36 -23.25 8.21
N ARG A 292 0.11 -24.50 8.23
CA ARG A 292 -0.33 -25.56 7.30
C ARG A 292 -1.84 -25.78 7.32
N ARG A 293 -2.44 -25.88 8.51
CA ARG A 293 -3.89 -26.11 8.64
C ARG A 293 -4.70 -24.98 7.99
N GLN A 294 -4.30 -23.73 8.23
CA GLN A 294 -4.99 -22.56 7.70
C GLN A 294 -4.77 -22.41 6.18
N ALA A 295 -3.55 -22.67 5.69
CA ALA A 295 -3.25 -22.62 4.27
C ALA A 295 -3.97 -23.72 3.47
N ALA A 296 -4.04 -24.95 4.02
CA ALA A 296 -4.71 -26.08 3.38
C ALA A 296 -6.22 -25.86 3.19
N ALA A 297 -6.83 -25.00 4.00
CA ALA A 297 -8.24 -24.62 3.91
C ALA A 297 -8.52 -23.58 2.80
N LEU A 298 -7.52 -23.15 2.03
CA LEU A 298 -7.73 -22.25 0.90
C LEU A 298 -8.56 -22.95 -0.18
N ASP A 299 -9.72 -22.36 -0.47
CA ASP A 299 -10.51 -22.64 -1.67
C ASP A 299 -9.85 -21.97 -2.87
N TRP A 300 -9.30 -22.79 -3.78
CA TRP A 300 -8.54 -22.31 -4.93
C TRP A 300 -9.41 -21.59 -5.96
N ASP A 301 -10.60 -22.13 -6.27
CA ASP A 301 -11.47 -21.59 -7.31
C ASP A 301 -12.03 -20.22 -6.89
N ALA A 302 -12.41 -20.09 -5.62
CA ALA A 302 -12.84 -18.81 -5.08
C ALA A 302 -11.67 -17.81 -4.97
N PHE A 303 -10.47 -18.29 -4.64
CA PHE A 303 -9.26 -17.47 -4.61
C PHE A 303 -8.90 -16.92 -5.99
N GLU A 304 -8.94 -17.74 -7.05
CA GLU A 304 -8.66 -17.27 -8.41
C GLU A 304 -9.65 -16.19 -8.86
N LYS A 305 -10.93 -16.32 -8.50
CA LYS A 305 -11.95 -15.29 -8.74
C LYS A 305 -11.61 -13.96 -8.04
N ASP A 306 -11.20 -14.01 -6.77
CA ASP A 306 -10.80 -12.82 -6.02
C ASP A 306 -9.57 -12.14 -6.62
N MET A 307 -8.61 -12.93 -7.13
CA MET A 307 -7.36 -12.42 -7.70
C MET A 307 -7.52 -11.87 -9.13
N GLY A 308 -8.47 -12.42 -9.88
CA GLY A 308 -8.58 -12.19 -11.32
C GLY A 308 -7.35 -12.69 -12.06
N HIS A 309 -6.84 -11.92 -13.02
CA HIS A 309 -5.66 -12.32 -13.78
C HIS A 309 -4.37 -12.26 -12.93
N LEU A 310 -3.76 -13.43 -12.73
CA LEU A 310 -2.40 -13.62 -12.22
C LEU A 310 -1.46 -14.06 -13.35
N PRO A 311 -0.18 -13.63 -13.33
CA PRO A 311 0.82 -14.20 -14.25
C PRO A 311 0.92 -15.71 -14.07
N ALA A 312 0.84 -16.47 -15.17
CA ALA A 312 0.80 -17.93 -15.13
C ALA A 312 1.90 -18.58 -14.26
N PRO A 313 3.18 -18.14 -14.31
CA PRO A 313 4.22 -18.70 -13.43
C PRO A 313 3.96 -18.48 -11.93
N VAL A 314 3.34 -17.36 -11.56
CA VAL A 314 3.00 -17.05 -10.16
C VAL A 314 1.81 -17.89 -9.70
N SER A 315 0.81 -18.07 -10.58
CA SER A 315 -0.33 -18.93 -10.29
C SER A 315 0.10 -20.38 -10.10
N ASP A 316 0.97 -20.90 -10.99
CA ASP A 316 1.55 -22.24 -10.90
C ASP A 316 2.31 -22.45 -9.58
N ALA A 317 3.16 -21.50 -9.18
CA ALA A 317 3.86 -21.58 -7.90
C ALA A 317 2.90 -21.59 -6.69
N LEU A 318 1.85 -20.77 -6.70
CA LEU A 318 0.83 -20.76 -5.64
C LEU A 318 0.04 -22.08 -5.59
N ALA A 319 -0.41 -22.58 -6.74
CA ALA A 319 -1.16 -23.83 -6.85
C ALA A 319 -0.34 -25.03 -6.37
N GLN A 320 0.91 -25.16 -6.83
CA GLN A 320 1.81 -26.22 -6.39
C GLN A 320 2.16 -26.11 -4.90
N THR A 321 2.28 -24.90 -4.36
CA THR A 321 2.47 -24.72 -2.91
C THR A 321 1.25 -25.22 -2.16
N LEU A 322 0.03 -24.88 -2.60
CA LEU A 322 -1.19 -25.32 -1.94
C LEU A 322 -1.32 -26.85 -1.97
N GLN A 323 -1.06 -27.46 -3.13
CA GLN A 323 -1.10 -28.91 -3.28
C GLN A 323 -0.05 -29.59 -2.40
N TRP A 324 1.20 -29.12 -2.42
CA TRP A 324 2.28 -29.62 -1.57
C TRP A 324 1.96 -29.49 -0.07
N VAL A 325 1.29 -28.41 0.34
CA VAL A 325 0.81 -28.24 1.73
C VAL A 325 -0.27 -29.26 2.09
N LYS A 326 -1.23 -29.52 1.18
CA LYS A 326 -2.32 -30.50 1.37
C LYS A 326 -1.79 -31.92 1.44
N ASP A 327 -0.78 -32.25 0.65
CA ASP A 327 -0.13 -33.56 0.63
C ASP A 327 0.84 -33.78 1.81
N GLY A 328 0.98 -32.80 2.71
CA GLY A 328 1.84 -32.89 3.88
C GLY A 328 3.32 -32.70 3.59
N GLY A 329 3.67 -32.14 2.43
CA GLY A 329 5.04 -31.96 1.95
C GLY A 329 5.94 -31.20 2.93
N THR A 330 7.17 -31.68 3.08
CA THR A 330 8.19 -31.11 3.98
C THR A 330 9.47 -30.73 3.26
N ASP A 331 9.78 -31.36 2.13
CA ASP A 331 10.94 -31.02 1.31
C ASP A 331 10.62 -29.82 0.40
N PRO A 332 11.25 -28.65 0.62
CA PRO A 332 11.03 -27.46 -0.20
C PRO A 332 11.56 -27.63 -1.63
N MET A 333 12.51 -28.54 -1.88
CA MET A 333 13.09 -28.72 -3.21
C MET A 333 12.15 -29.43 -4.18
N ALA A 334 11.14 -30.16 -3.67
CA ALA A 334 10.12 -30.82 -4.49
C ALA A 334 9.33 -29.84 -5.38
N ILE A 335 9.12 -28.59 -4.94
CA ILE A 335 8.39 -27.55 -5.69
C ILE A 335 9.30 -26.43 -6.20
N GLU A 336 10.62 -26.58 -6.11
CA GLU A 336 11.60 -25.59 -6.57
C GLU A 336 11.46 -25.22 -8.06
N PRO A 337 11.18 -26.15 -8.99
CA PRO A 337 11.04 -25.79 -10.40
C PRO A 337 9.95 -24.74 -10.66
N ALA A 338 8.83 -24.80 -9.94
CA ALA A 338 7.76 -23.82 -10.07
C ALA A 338 8.19 -22.45 -9.53
N TYR A 339 8.91 -22.44 -8.41
CA TYR A 339 9.42 -21.25 -7.77
C TYR A 339 10.47 -20.56 -8.63
N ARG A 340 11.39 -21.32 -9.24
CA ARG A 340 12.39 -20.80 -10.18
C ARG A 340 11.72 -20.16 -11.39
N ARG A 341 10.76 -20.83 -12.04
CA ARG A 341 10.02 -20.26 -13.17
C ARG A 341 9.32 -18.95 -12.80
N ALA A 342 8.65 -18.92 -11.65
CA ALA A 342 7.98 -17.73 -11.14
C ALA A 342 8.96 -16.57 -10.95
N GLU A 343 10.10 -16.81 -10.32
CA GLU A 343 11.11 -15.77 -10.09
C GLU A 343 11.78 -15.31 -11.39
N GLU A 344 12.24 -16.22 -12.24
CA GLU A 344 12.95 -15.92 -13.50
C GLU A 344 12.08 -15.10 -14.46
N SER A 345 10.79 -15.44 -14.58
CA SER A 345 9.85 -14.71 -15.42
C SER A 345 9.73 -13.22 -15.06
N ARG A 346 9.94 -12.89 -13.77
CA ARG A 346 9.77 -11.53 -13.23
C ARG A 346 11.09 -10.78 -13.07
N LYS A 347 12.15 -11.47 -12.66
CA LYS A 347 13.43 -10.86 -12.28
C LYS A 347 14.54 -11.04 -13.30
N ARG A 348 14.41 -12.00 -14.24
CA ARG A 348 15.45 -12.33 -15.23
C ARG A 348 16.81 -12.56 -14.54
N ARG A 349 17.85 -11.80 -14.88
CA ARG A 349 19.21 -11.87 -14.29
C ARG A 349 19.28 -11.58 -12.78
N ARG A 350 18.18 -11.11 -12.16
CA ARG A 350 18.10 -10.87 -10.72
C ARG A 350 17.44 -12.02 -9.95
N ALA A 351 17.16 -13.15 -10.60
CA ALA A 351 16.55 -14.31 -9.96
C ALA A 351 17.58 -15.13 -9.18
N ARG A 352 17.31 -15.37 -7.89
CA ARG A 352 18.20 -16.12 -6.99
C ARG A 352 18.06 -17.62 -7.14
N LEU A 353 16.91 -18.12 -7.58
CA LEU A 353 16.71 -19.53 -7.88
C LEU A 353 17.27 -19.93 -9.25
N SER A 354 17.74 -18.97 -10.06
CA SER A 354 18.34 -19.28 -11.35
C SER A 354 19.63 -20.07 -11.18
N ARG A 355 19.82 -21.09 -12.02
CA ARG A 355 21.00 -21.97 -11.99
C ARG A 355 22.20 -21.42 -12.80
N THR A 356 22.11 -20.17 -13.24
CA THR A 356 23.17 -19.46 -13.98
C THR A 356 24.18 -18.82 -13.03
N GLN A 357 25.31 -18.33 -13.58
CA GLN A 357 26.28 -17.54 -12.82
C GLN A 357 25.65 -16.28 -12.21
N ASP A 358 24.79 -15.58 -12.96
CA ASP A 358 24.02 -14.43 -12.45
C ASP A 358 23.22 -14.81 -11.19
N GLY A 359 22.60 -16.00 -11.19
CA GLY A 359 21.86 -16.51 -10.04
C GLY A 359 22.76 -16.81 -8.83
N ALA A 360 23.94 -17.41 -9.07
CA ALA A 360 24.93 -17.64 -8.03
C ALA A 360 25.38 -16.32 -7.39
N ASP A 361 25.66 -15.29 -8.20
CA ASP A 361 26.07 -13.98 -7.70
C ASP A 361 24.96 -13.33 -6.84
N ARG A 362 23.69 -13.43 -7.23
CA ARG A 362 22.56 -12.92 -6.44
C ARG A 362 22.31 -13.71 -5.15
N ARG A 363 22.68 -14.99 -5.08
CA ARG A 363 22.66 -15.79 -3.84
C ARG A 363 23.80 -15.41 -2.88
N LEU A 364 24.87 -14.80 -3.36
CA LEU A 364 25.94 -14.28 -2.50
C LEU A 364 25.54 -13.04 -1.74
N GLU A 365 24.86 -12.13 -2.43
CA GLU A 365 24.28 -10.93 -1.85
C GLU A 365 23.15 -11.26 -0.87
N TRP A 366 22.67 -12.52 -0.83
CA TRP A 366 21.64 -12.95 0.09
C TRP A 366 22.22 -13.18 1.50
N SER A 367 21.82 -12.30 2.43
CA SER A 367 22.18 -12.33 3.85
C SER A 367 20.98 -12.69 4.73
N GLU A 368 21.26 -13.26 5.90
CA GLU A 368 20.25 -13.78 6.83
C GLU A 368 19.56 -12.67 7.64
N GLU A 369 20.30 -11.64 8.05
CA GLU A 369 19.79 -10.47 8.78
C GLU A 369 18.67 -9.75 8.01
N GLU A 370 18.75 -9.84 6.68
CA GLU A 370 17.80 -9.25 5.76
C GLU A 370 16.54 -10.08 5.51
N HIS A 371 16.55 -11.38 5.84
CA HIS A 371 15.45 -12.31 5.59
C HIS A 371 14.93 -12.88 6.91
N GLY A 372 14.23 -12.04 7.68
CA GLY A 372 13.54 -12.46 8.90
C GLY A 372 12.51 -13.56 8.68
N ALA A 373 11.98 -14.11 9.77
CA ALA A 373 11.03 -15.23 9.73
C ALA A 373 9.84 -14.96 8.80
N ALA A 374 9.46 -15.97 8.02
CA ALA A 374 8.34 -15.86 7.09
C ALA A 374 7.00 -15.71 7.86
N MET A 375 6.45 -14.50 7.82
CA MET A 375 5.16 -14.15 8.43
C MET A 375 4.03 -14.24 7.41
N PRO A 376 2.74 -14.23 7.80
CA PRO A 376 1.62 -14.08 6.86
C PRO A 376 1.58 -12.69 6.20
N LEU A 377 0.89 -12.57 5.07
CA LEU A 377 0.65 -11.26 4.43
C LEU A 377 -0.27 -10.41 5.30
N HIS A 378 0.13 -9.19 5.60
CA HIS A 378 -0.61 -8.34 6.54
C HIS A 378 -1.68 -7.45 5.89
N PHE A 379 -1.76 -7.38 4.55
CA PHE A 379 -2.74 -6.57 3.80
C PHE A 379 -2.86 -5.11 4.27
N ARG A 380 -1.73 -4.48 4.63
CA ARG A 380 -1.63 -3.11 5.19
C ARG A 380 -2.32 -2.90 6.54
N TRP A 381 -2.67 -3.98 7.25
CA TRP A 381 -3.46 -3.94 8.47
C TRP A 381 -2.90 -3.01 9.55
N ASN A 382 -1.61 -3.06 9.84
CA ASN A 382 -1.00 -2.18 10.84
C ASN A 382 -1.13 -0.68 10.48
N ASN A 383 -0.97 -0.33 9.19
CA ASN A 383 -1.19 1.03 8.72
C ASN A 383 -2.64 1.43 8.91
N VAL A 384 -3.59 0.56 8.52
CA VAL A 384 -5.02 0.80 8.64
C VAL A 384 -5.44 0.97 10.10
N LYS A 385 -5.01 0.07 11.00
CA LYS A 385 -5.26 0.20 12.44
C LYS A 385 -4.80 1.55 12.97
N ARG A 386 -3.58 1.98 12.60
CA ARG A 386 -3.05 3.28 13.00
C ARG A 386 -3.87 4.45 12.45
N LEU A 387 -4.29 4.41 11.19
CA LEU A 387 -5.13 5.44 10.59
C LEU A 387 -6.52 5.52 11.25
N LEU A 388 -7.12 4.36 11.55
CA LEU A 388 -8.41 4.29 12.24
C LEU A 388 -8.29 4.69 13.73
N ALA A 389 -7.14 4.43 14.36
CA ALA A 389 -6.85 4.89 15.73
C ALA A 389 -6.82 6.43 15.82
N ASP A 390 -6.33 7.13 14.78
CA ASP A 390 -6.40 8.59 14.73
C ASP A 390 -7.88 9.10 14.74
N LEU A 391 -8.86 8.25 14.40
CA LEU A 391 -10.31 8.53 14.44
C LEU A 391 -11.01 8.07 15.73
N GLU A 392 -10.28 7.60 16.74
CA GLU A 392 -10.90 7.18 18.00
C GLU A 392 -11.78 8.26 18.63
N GLY A 393 -12.91 7.82 19.20
CA GLY A 393 -13.91 8.69 19.83
C GLY A 393 -14.94 9.30 18.87
N VAL A 394 -14.94 8.97 17.58
CA VAL A 394 -16.10 9.22 16.70
C VAL A 394 -17.11 8.10 16.90
N LYS A 395 -18.36 8.46 17.24
CA LYS A 395 -19.48 7.54 17.26
C LYS A 395 -20.11 7.37 15.88
#